data_AF-A0A9X0A012-F1
#
_entry.id   AF-A0A9X0A012-F1
#
_cell.length_a   1.000
_cell.length_b   1.000
_cell.length_c   1.000
_cell.angle_alpha   90.00
_cell.angle_beta   90.00
_cell.angle_gamma   90.00
#
_symmetry.space_group_name_H-M   'P 1'
#
loop_
_entity.id
_entity.type
_entity.pdbx_description
1 polymer ?
#
loop_
_entity_poly.entity_id
_entity_poly.type
_entity_poly.pdbx_seq_one_letter_code
_entity_poly.pdbx_strand_id
1 'polypeptide(L)'
;MAMDVHSRYRTESHQDVVGRFNERFILSLTSCKSCMVIDDQLNILPISSHTLTITALPPKSKEESMTVTEIELKSLKESLQDTQPVGAIVNCCRTLDQAKAVLKFVEAISEKTLRSTVTLTAARGRGKSAALGLSLASAVAFGYVCNYHYIWLFGQENL
;
A
#
# COMPACT_ATOMS: atom_id res chain seq x y z
N MET A 1 25.37 -3.69 -27.60
CA MET A 1 25.25 -2.88 -26.37
C MET A 1 25.96 -3.62 -25.23
N ALA A 2 27.29 -3.66 -25.26
CA ALA A 2 28.07 -4.34 -24.22
C ALA A 2 28.46 -3.31 -23.15
N MET A 3 27.88 -3.43 -21.96
CA MET A 3 28.23 -2.57 -20.83
C MET A 3 29.51 -3.14 -20.19
N ASP A 4 30.65 -2.50 -20.43
CA ASP A 4 32.02 -2.90 -20.06
C ASP A 4 32.31 -2.90 -18.54
N VAL A 5 31.29 -2.76 -17.69
CA VAL A 5 31.47 -2.81 -16.22
C VAL A 5 31.72 -4.24 -15.75
N HIS A 6 31.20 -5.24 -16.46
CA HIS A 6 31.33 -6.66 -16.07
C HIS A 6 32.69 -7.27 -16.44
N SER A 7 33.48 -6.61 -17.28
CA SER A 7 34.83 -7.08 -17.65
C SER A 7 35.81 -7.06 -16.48
N ARG A 8 35.55 -6.21 -15.48
CA ARG A 8 36.40 -6.02 -14.29
C ARG A 8 36.05 -6.96 -13.12
N TYR A 9 34.90 -7.64 -13.15
CA TYR A 9 34.45 -8.53 -12.08
C TYR A 9 34.74 -10.01 -12.41
N ARG A 10 36.03 -10.32 -12.62
CA ARG A 10 36.51 -11.71 -12.78
C ARG A 10 37.13 -12.19 -11.48
N THR A 11 36.69 -13.35 -11.00
CA THR A 11 37.32 -14.08 -9.88
C THR A 11 37.68 -15.48 -10.37
N GLU A 12 38.65 -16.15 -9.75
CA GLU A 12 39.12 -17.48 -10.20
C GLU A 12 38.00 -18.53 -10.31
N SER A 13 36.92 -18.38 -9.53
CA SER A 13 35.76 -19.29 -9.55
C SER A 13 34.64 -18.89 -10.54
N HIS A 14 34.64 -17.67 -11.09
CA HIS A 14 33.66 -17.19 -12.08
C HIS A 14 34.37 -16.38 -13.17
N GLN A 15 34.73 -17.05 -14.28
CA GLN A 15 35.55 -16.46 -15.35
C GLN A 15 34.76 -15.56 -16.32
N ASP A 16 33.47 -15.82 -16.52
CA ASP A 16 32.59 -15.03 -17.40
C ASP A 16 31.32 -14.56 -16.68
N VAL A 17 31.42 -13.40 -16.03
CA VAL A 17 30.25 -12.69 -15.50
C VAL A 17 29.61 -11.92 -16.66
N VAL A 18 28.50 -12.44 -17.19
CA VAL A 18 27.70 -11.75 -18.22
C VAL A 18 26.52 -11.05 -17.55
N GLY A 19 26.46 -9.73 -17.69
CA GLY A 19 25.42 -8.86 -17.14
C GLY A 19 24.04 -9.00 -17.80
N ARG A 20 23.44 -10.19 -17.79
CA ARG A 20 22.14 -10.48 -18.43
C ARG A 20 20.99 -9.62 -17.88
N PHE A 21 21.09 -9.16 -16.63
CA PHE A 21 20.11 -8.25 -16.05
C PHE A 21 20.10 -6.90 -16.77
N ASN A 22 21.27 -6.33 -17.08
CA ASN A 22 21.37 -4.99 -17.68
C ASN A 22 20.75 -4.95 -19.08
N GLU A 23 20.99 -6.00 -19.88
CA GLU A 23 20.39 -6.12 -21.21
C GLU A 23 18.86 -6.28 -21.11
N ARG A 24 18.38 -7.15 -20.23
CA ARG A 24 16.93 -7.34 -20.00
C ARG A 24 16.27 -6.10 -19.42
N PHE A 25 16.97 -5.36 -18.57
CA PHE A 25 16.48 -4.12 -17.98
C PHE A 25 16.28 -3.05 -19.05
N ILE A 26 17.27 -2.81 -19.92
CA ILE A 26 17.14 -1.83 -21.01
C ILE A 26 16.00 -2.23 -21.96
N LEU A 27 15.89 -3.52 -22.33
CA LEU A 27 14.77 -4.00 -23.14
C LEU A 27 13.40 -3.81 -22.45
N SER A 28 13.35 -3.95 -21.13
CA SER A 28 12.11 -3.68 -20.36
C SER A 28 11.74 -2.20 -20.32
N LEU A 29 12.72 -1.29 -20.41
CA LEU A 29 12.46 0.15 -20.50
C LEU A 29 11.88 0.52 -21.87
N THR A 30 12.36 -0.11 -22.95
CA THR A 30 11.82 0.10 -24.31
C THR A 30 10.33 -0.28 -24.41
N SER A 31 9.87 -1.30 -23.67
CA SER A 31 8.46 -1.73 -23.67
C SER A 31 7.57 -0.97 -22.68
N CYS A 32 8.14 -0.15 -21.78
CA CYS A 32 7.39 0.57 -20.76
C CYS A 32 6.83 1.90 -21.30
N LYS A 33 5.50 2.04 -21.34
CA LYS A 33 4.81 3.25 -21.83
C LYS A 33 5.05 4.51 -20.99
N SER A 34 5.42 4.34 -19.72
CA SER A 34 5.66 5.43 -18.76
C SER A 34 7.14 5.72 -18.54
N CYS A 35 8.04 5.17 -19.37
CA CYS A 35 9.47 5.44 -19.32
C CYS A 35 9.84 6.50 -20.36
N MET A 36 10.74 7.41 -19.99
CA MET A 36 11.31 8.43 -20.89
C MET A 36 12.82 8.47 -20.67
N VAL A 37 13.57 8.35 -21.75
CA VAL A 37 15.04 8.43 -21.72
C VAL A 37 15.46 9.79 -22.25
N ILE A 38 16.32 10.45 -21.50
CA ILE A 38 16.71 11.84 -21.71
C ILE A 38 18.23 11.94 -21.59
N ASP A 39 18.83 12.84 -22.37
CA ASP A 39 20.24 13.20 -22.27
C ASP A 39 20.51 14.28 -21.18
N ASP A 40 21.79 14.57 -20.92
CA ASP A 40 22.24 15.61 -20.00
C ASP A 40 21.68 17.01 -20.31
N GLN A 41 21.43 17.30 -21.59
CA GLN A 41 20.84 18.54 -22.08
C GLN A 41 19.29 18.54 -22.10
N LEU A 42 18.64 17.57 -21.46
CA LEU A 42 17.18 17.40 -21.45
C LEU A 42 16.55 17.05 -22.82
N ASN A 43 17.35 16.57 -23.77
CA ASN A 43 16.86 16.11 -25.07
C ASN A 43 16.25 14.72 -24.97
N ILE A 44 15.06 14.53 -25.56
CA ILE A 44 14.35 13.23 -25.55
C ILE A 44 15.01 12.29 -26.57
N LEU A 45 15.47 11.13 -26.11
CA LEU A 45 16.04 10.09 -26.98
C LEU A 45 14.93 9.16 -27.49
N PRO A 46 14.83 8.90 -28.81
CA PRO A 46 13.77 8.07 -29.39
C PRO A 46 14.06 6.56 -29.23
N ILE A 47 14.28 6.11 -27.99
CA ILE A 47 14.45 4.68 -27.66
C ILE A 47 13.10 3.98 -27.58
N SER A 48 12.04 4.70 -27.17
CA SER A 48 10.66 4.24 -27.13
C SER A 48 9.75 5.13 -27.98
N SER A 49 8.96 4.50 -28.87
CA SER A 49 8.00 5.22 -29.73
C SER A 49 6.87 5.90 -28.95
N HIS A 50 6.58 5.43 -27.73
CA HIS A 50 5.49 5.93 -26.89
C HIS A 50 5.69 7.36 -26.39
N THR A 51 6.94 7.80 -26.18
CA THR A 51 7.26 9.10 -25.58
C THR A 51 6.87 10.26 -26.48
N LEU A 52 6.93 10.08 -27.80
CA LEU A 52 6.57 11.10 -28.79
C LEU A 52 5.06 11.34 -28.92
N THR A 53 4.23 10.43 -28.39
CA THR A 53 2.76 10.49 -28.49
C THR A 53 2.09 10.95 -27.19
N ILE A 54 2.87 11.34 -26.17
CA ILE A 54 2.31 11.75 -24.88
C ILE A 54 1.66 13.13 -25.05
N THR A 55 0.34 13.18 -24.94
CA THR A 55 -0.43 14.42 -24.87
C THR A 55 -0.71 14.77 -23.42
N ALA A 56 -0.60 16.06 -23.08
CA ALA A 56 -0.95 16.52 -21.75
C ALA A 56 -2.45 16.32 -21.51
N LEU A 57 -2.80 15.70 -20.39
CA LEU A 57 -4.20 15.63 -19.98
C LEU A 57 -4.68 17.05 -19.63
N PRO A 58 -5.92 17.43 -20.01
CA PRO A 58 -6.46 18.72 -19.66
C PRO A 58 -6.51 18.88 -18.13
N PRO A 59 -6.29 20.10 -17.61
CA PRO A 59 -6.34 20.34 -16.17
C PRO A 59 -7.74 20.01 -15.65
N LYS A 60 -7.84 18.99 -14.79
CA LYS A 60 -9.10 18.59 -14.18
C LYS A 60 -9.58 19.64 -13.19
N SER A 61 -10.84 20.05 -13.30
CA SER A 61 -11.52 20.87 -12.29
C SER A 61 -11.63 20.09 -10.96
N LYS A 62 -11.60 20.79 -9.82
CA LYS A 62 -11.56 20.15 -8.48
C LYS A 62 -12.75 19.22 -8.20
N GLU A 63 -13.89 19.44 -8.85
CA GLU A 63 -15.12 18.69 -8.63
C GLU A 63 -15.24 17.44 -9.53
N GLU A 64 -14.63 17.45 -10.72
CA GLU A 64 -14.54 16.28 -11.62
C GLU A 64 -13.35 15.35 -11.30
N SER A 65 -12.60 15.67 -10.24
CA SER A 65 -11.34 14.98 -9.89
C SER A 65 -11.52 13.73 -9.03
N MET A 66 -12.71 13.55 -8.45
CA MET A 66 -12.96 12.42 -7.57
C MET A 66 -13.09 11.13 -8.37
N THR A 67 -12.22 10.18 -8.09
CA THR A 67 -12.35 8.83 -8.66
C THR A 67 -13.60 8.16 -8.09
N VAL A 68 -14.20 7.23 -8.86
CA VAL A 68 -15.37 6.45 -8.41
C VAL A 68 -15.14 5.86 -7.01
N THR A 69 -13.93 5.39 -6.74
CA THR A 69 -13.50 4.85 -5.45
C THR A 69 -13.50 5.85 -4.30
N GLU A 70 -13.27 7.13 -4.56
CA GLU A 70 -13.32 8.18 -3.54
C GLU A 70 -14.76 8.59 -3.21
N ILE A 71 -15.64 8.58 -4.22
CA ILE A 71 -17.08 8.82 -4.03
C ILE A 71 -17.67 7.71 -3.17
N GLU A 72 -17.37 6.45 -3.51
CA GLU A 72 -17.78 5.28 -2.72
C GLU A 72 -17.21 5.30 -1.29
N LEU A 73 -16.00 5.83 -1.09
CA LEU A 73 -15.44 5.97 0.26
C LEU A 73 -16.18 7.04 1.07
N LYS A 74 -16.56 8.16 0.46
CA LYS A 74 -17.34 9.19 1.15
C LYS A 74 -18.71 8.67 1.55
N SER A 75 -19.42 8.01 0.63
CA SER A 75 -20.74 7.44 0.95
C SER A 75 -20.65 6.37 2.05
N LEU A 76 -19.60 5.54 2.05
CA LEU A 76 -19.36 4.56 3.11
C LEU A 76 -19.04 5.22 4.47
N LYS A 77 -18.33 6.35 4.47
CA LYS A 77 -18.07 7.10 5.70
C LYS A 77 -19.34 7.73 6.26
N GLU A 78 -20.17 8.30 5.39
CA GLU A 78 -21.45 8.91 5.75
C GLU A 78 -22.43 7.88 6.33
N SER A 79 -22.55 6.71 5.70
CA SER A 79 -23.47 5.66 6.16
C SER A 79 -23.12 5.07 7.53
N LEU A 80 -21.86 5.19 7.96
CA LEU A 80 -21.35 4.60 9.20
C LEU A 80 -21.08 5.62 10.31
N GLN A 81 -21.36 6.92 10.12
CA GLN A 81 -21.05 7.95 11.13
C GLN A 81 -21.76 7.71 12.47
N ASP A 82 -23.00 7.24 12.42
CA ASP A 82 -23.83 7.04 13.62
C ASP A 82 -23.46 5.76 14.40
N THR A 83 -22.69 4.86 13.78
CA THR A 83 -22.30 3.58 14.40
C THR A 83 -20.95 3.68 15.10
N GLN A 84 -20.92 4.19 16.33
CA GLN A 84 -19.69 4.20 17.14
C GLN A 84 -19.44 2.81 17.77
N PRO A 85 -18.18 2.32 17.84
CA PRO A 85 -16.90 2.99 17.52
C PRO A 85 -16.45 2.87 16.05
N VAL A 86 -17.21 2.17 15.21
CA VAL A 86 -16.82 1.84 13.82
C VAL A 86 -16.72 3.09 12.94
N GLY A 87 -17.65 4.04 13.08
CA GLY A 87 -17.69 5.29 12.33
C GLY A 87 -16.43 6.12 12.50
N ALA A 88 -15.95 6.30 13.74
CA ALA A 88 -14.72 7.02 14.01
C ALA A 88 -13.49 6.37 13.33
N ILE A 89 -13.43 5.03 13.35
CA ILE A 89 -12.28 4.27 12.82
C ILE A 89 -12.31 4.24 11.29
N VAL A 90 -13.48 4.08 10.69
CA VAL A 90 -13.65 4.15 9.23
C VAL A 90 -13.38 5.56 8.71
N ASN A 91 -13.69 6.60 9.49
CA ASN A 91 -13.35 7.97 9.13
C ASN A 91 -11.83 8.19 8.97
N CYS A 92 -11.00 7.49 9.76
CA CYS A 92 -9.54 7.53 9.64
C CYS A 92 -9.00 6.82 8.39
N CYS A 93 -9.79 5.98 7.71
CA CYS A 93 -9.35 5.27 6.51
C CYS A 93 -9.19 6.22 5.32
N ARG A 94 -8.11 6.03 4.54
CA ARG A 94 -7.83 6.84 3.34
C ARG A 94 -8.29 6.21 2.04
N THR A 95 -8.31 4.88 1.97
CA THR A 95 -8.73 4.15 0.78
C THR A 95 -9.93 3.27 1.08
N LEU A 96 -10.72 3.01 0.05
CA LEU A 96 -11.92 2.19 0.15
C LEU A 96 -11.57 0.74 0.55
N ASP A 97 -10.50 0.18 -0.02
CA ASP A 97 -10.02 -1.16 0.34
C ASP A 97 -9.63 -1.26 1.81
N GLN A 98 -9.02 -0.20 2.37
CA GLN A 98 -8.68 -0.14 3.79
C GLN A 98 -9.95 -0.15 4.65
N ALA A 99 -10.96 0.65 4.30
CA ALA A 99 -12.23 0.69 5.02
C ALA A 99 -12.94 -0.67 4.99
N LYS A 100 -13.04 -1.31 3.82
CA LYS A 100 -13.64 -2.64 3.67
C LYS A 100 -12.88 -3.71 4.47
N ALA A 101 -11.54 -3.66 4.47
CA ALA A 101 -10.74 -4.60 5.27
C ALA A 101 -10.99 -4.42 6.77
N VAL A 102 -11.00 -3.16 7.26
CA VAL A 102 -11.26 -2.85 8.67
C VAL A 102 -12.66 -3.31 9.09
N LEU A 103 -13.68 -3.09 8.25
CA LEU A 103 -15.04 -3.57 8.52
C LEU A 103 -15.10 -5.09 8.68
N LYS A 104 -14.49 -5.85 7.78
CA LYS A 104 -14.41 -7.32 7.90
C LYS A 104 -13.70 -7.77 9.18
N PHE A 105 -12.65 -7.06 9.59
CA PHE A 105 -12.00 -7.34 10.87
C PHE A 105 -12.91 -7.06 12.06
N VAL A 106 -13.65 -5.95 12.04
CA VAL A 106 -14.60 -5.60 13.10
C VAL A 106 -15.74 -6.62 13.19
N GLU A 107 -16.29 -7.04 12.06
CA GLU A 107 -17.32 -8.09 12.01
C GLU A 107 -16.80 -9.39 12.62
N ALA A 108 -15.60 -9.83 12.23
CA ALA A 108 -14.98 -11.03 12.79
C ALA A 108 -14.69 -10.92 14.30
N ILE A 109 -14.32 -9.72 14.78
CA ILE A 109 -14.17 -9.44 16.23
C ILE A 109 -15.54 -9.51 16.93
N SER A 110 -16.58 -8.99 16.29
CA SER A 110 -17.95 -9.00 16.84
C SER A 110 -18.59 -10.39 16.85
N GLU A 111 -18.12 -11.32 16.04
CA GLU A 111 -18.75 -12.64 15.84
C GLU A 111 -18.70 -13.57 17.08
N LYS A 112 -18.02 -13.19 18.17
CA LYS A 112 -17.95 -13.94 19.45
C LYS A 112 -17.56 -15.43 19.30
N THR A 113 -16.95 -15.83 18.18
CA THR A 113 -16.46 -17.18 17.97
C THR A 113 -15.11 -17.36 18.67
N LEU A 114 -14.95 -18.45 19.43
CA LEU A 114 -13.74 -18.71 20.23
C LEU A 114 -12.48 -18.90 19.36
N ARG A 115 -12.64 -19.17 18.07
CA ARG A 115 -11.53 -19.45 17.15
C ARG A 115 -11.84 -18.95 15.74
N SER A 116 -11.62 -17.66 15.52
CA SER A 116 -11.61 -17.05 14.18
C SER A 116 -10.18 -16.64 13.82
N THR A 117 -9.75 -16.90 12.59
CA THR A 117 -8.44 -16.48 12.07
C THR A 117 -8.67 -15.74 10.75
N VAL A 118 -8.42 -14.43 10.76
CA VAL A 118 -8.52 -13.58 9.59
C VAL A 118 -7.12 -13.22 9.11
N THR A 119 -6.86 -13.40 7.82
CA THR A 119 -5.55 -13.09 7.21
C THR A 119 -5.70 -11.94 6.21
N LEU A 120 -4.80 -10.95 6.26
CA LEU A 120 -4.77 -9.83 5.32
C LEU A 120 -3.56 -9.95 4.41
N THR A 121 -3.81 -10.30 3.15
CA THR A 121 -2.79 -10.39 2.10
C THR A 121 -2.82 -9.15 1.21
N ALA A 122 -1.69 -8.44 1.12
CA ALA A 122 -1.53 -7.35 0.15
C ALA A 122 -0.06 -7.14 -0.21
N ALA A 123 0.20 -6.46 -1.33
CA ALA A 123 1.55 -6.08 -1.75
C ALA A 123 2.21 -5.07 -0.77
N ARG A 124 3.53 -4.90 -0.88
CA ARG A 124 4.28 -3.88 -0.11
C ARG A 124 3.74 -2.47 -0.45
N GLY A 125 3.65 -1.61 0.57
CA GLY A 125 3.19 -0.21 0.38
C GLY A 125 1.67 0.01 0.31
N ARG A 126 0.84 -1.04 0.41
CA ARG A 126 -0.63 -0.92 0.34
C ARG A 126 -1.34 -0.60 1.68
N GLY A 127 -0.61 -0.21 2.72
CA GLY A 127 -1.20 0.19 4.00
C GLY A 127 -1.65 -0.94 4.94
N LYS A 128 -1.12 -2.17 4.79
CA LYS A 128 -1.45 -3.33 5.65
C LYS A 128 -1.33 -3.03 7.15
N SER A 129 -0.21 -2.44 7.58
CA SER A 129 0.04 -2.13 9.00
C SER A 129 -0.93 -1.08 9.53
N ALA A 130 -1.33 -0.11 8.70
CA ALA A 130 -2.31 0.90 9.08
C ALA A 130 -3.71 0.29 9.23
N ALA A 131 -4.12 -0.62 8.33
CA ALA A 131 -5.38 -1.35 8.44
C ALA A 131 -5.41 -2.21 9.72
N LEU A 132 -4.35 -2.98 9.99
CA LEU A 132 -4.25 -3.81 11.20
C LEU A 132 -4.25 -2.97 12.49
N GLY A 133 -3.57 -1.81 12.49
CA GLY A 133 -3.58 -0.89 13.63
C GLY A 133 -4.97 -0.33 13.94
N LEU A 134 -5.73 0.07 12.91
CA LEU A 134 -7.12 0.50 13.06
C LEU A 134 -8.01 -0.64 13.56
N SER A 135 -7.85 -1.84 13.03
CA SER A 135 -8.59 -3.02 13.49
C SER A 135 -8.27 -3.38 14.95
N LEU A 136 -7.02 -3.23 15.40
CA LEU A 136 -6.64 -3.43 16.80
C LEU A 136 -7.25 -2.36 17.71
N ALA A 137 -7.25 -1.09 17.27
CA ALA A 137 -7.93 -0.03 17.99
C ALA A 137 -9.44 -0.31 18.14
N SER A 138 -10.09 -0.86 17.10
CA SER A 138 -11.47 -1.35 17.20
C SER A 138 -11.60 -2.44 18.26
N ALA A 139 -10.73 -3.45 18.25
CA ALA A 139 -10.76 -4.53 19.25
C ALA A 139 -10.63 -4.03 20.69
N VAL A 140 -9.79 -3.02 20.93
CA VAL A 140 -9.66 -2.34 22.23
C VAL A 140 -10.95 -1.60 22.58
N ALA A 141 -11.53 -0.87 21.62
CA ALA A 141 -12.80 -0.15 21.83
C ALA A 141 -13.98 -1.09 22.12
N PHE A 142 -14.01 -2.29 21.51
CA PHE A 142 -14.99 -3.34 21.79
C PHE A 142 -14.72 -4.11 23.10
N GLY A 143 -13.60 -3.85 23.79
CA GLY A 143 -13.29 -4.46 25.09
C GLY A 143 -12.74 -5.88 25.03
N TYR A 144 -12.29 -6.36 23.86
CA TYR A 144 -11.71 -7.70 23.72
C TYR A 144 -10.27 -7.80 24.23
N VAL A 145 -9.58 -6.67 24.41
CA VAL A 145 -8.18 -6.64 24.88
C VAL A 145 -8.10 -5.91 26.22
N CYS A 146 -7.60 -6.63 27.23
CA CYS A 146 -7.26 -6.18 28.57
C CYS A 146 -8.39 -5.45 29.32
N ASN A 147 -9.13 -6.21 30.12
CA ASN A 147 -9.71 -5.67 31.36
C ASN A 147 -8.58 -4.98 32.14
N TYR A 148 -8.56 -3.64 32.15
CA TYR A 148 -7.67 -2.83 32.99
C TYR A 148 -7.82 -3.14 34.50
N HIS A 149 -8.82 -3.93 34.88
CA HIS A 149 -8.99 -4.42 36.25
C HIS A 149 -7.81 -5.29 36.74
N TYR A 150 -7.15 -6.05 35.85
CA TYR A 150 -6.02 -6.90 36.27
C TYR A 150 -4.66 -6.18 36.33
N ILE A 151 -4.53 -4.99 35.74
CA ILE A 151 -3.28 -4.20 35.82
C ILE A 151 -3.22 -3.39 37.13
N TRP A 152 -4.37 -2.97 37.67
CA TRP A 152 -4.41 -2.27 38.97
C TRP A 152 -4.31 -3.20 40.18
N LEU A 153 -4.75 -4.47 40.07
CA LEU A 153 -4.66 -5.44 41.16
C LEU A 153 -3.23 -5.92 41.44
N PHE A 154 -2.32 -5.89 40.46
CA PHE A 154 -0.92 -6.27 40.68
C PHE A 154 -0.05 -5.15 41.27
N GLY A 155 -0.57 -3.93 41.39
CA GLY A 155 0.16 -2.76 41.90
C GLY A 155 -0.13 -2.39 43.36
N GLN A 156 -1.01 -3.11 44.06
CA GLN A 156 -1.44 -2.80 45.44
C GLN A 156 -1.14 -3.92 46.46
N GLU A 157 -0.59 -5.07 46.05
CA GLU A 157 -0.26 -6.18 46.98
C GLU A 157 1.23 -6.28 47.34
N ASN A 158 2.06 -5.28 47.01
CA ASN A 158 3.47 -5.24 47.43
C ASN A 158 3.89 -3.84 47.93
N LEU A 159 3.24 -3.35 48.98
CA LEU A 159 3.76 -2.37 49.95
C LEU A 159 2.94 -2.40 51.24
#